data_AF-X1SB15-F1
#
_entry.id   AF-X1SB15-F1
#
_cell.length_a   1.000
_cell.length_b   1.000
_cell.length_c   1.000
_cell.angle_alpha   90.00
_cell.angle_beta   90.00
_cell.angle_gamma   90.00
#
_symmetry.space_group_name_H-M   'P 1'
#
loop_
_entity.id
_entity.type
_entity.pdbx_description
1 polymer ?
#
loop_
_entity_poly.entity_id
_entity_poly.type
_entity_poly.pdbx_seq_one_letter_code
_entity_poly.pdbx_strand_id
1 'polypeptide(L)'
;GRLFLGGAIPGVMLGLSQMIFIYLICKIRSYPRLPFPGVRVLMKSFLNAFPTLLVPVIILGGIASGIFTPTESAVVAVIYTFILTVVVYRDLKLREIPSILYEVALTTGLVVSIVGAAAVFGWVITLENIPESIRVFIVGFTDKQWVVLFIINIVLLIMGCFFAVMAIVLIITPMLIPLAQSFDINLIHLGVMMVLNLCVGYLSPPFGIGLFILSDITDLTPDNIAKAMLPFFIPILFVLFLVTYFPQISLYLPNLIMGAAH
;
A
#
# COMPACT_ATOMS: atom_id res chain seq x y z
N GLY A 1 0.87 5.63 15.96
CA GLY A 1 0.59 7.09 15.96
C GLY A 1 1.39 7.83 14.91
N ARG A 2 2.66 8.18 15.17
CA ARG A 2 3.46 9.05 14.29
C ARG A 2 3.66 8.50 12.87
N LEU A 3 3.98 7.21 12.74
CA LEU A 3 4.15 6.56 11.42
C LEU A 3 2.88 6.65 10.56
N PHE A 4 1.72 6.50 11.21
CA PHE A 4 0.43 6.60 10.55
C PHE A 4 0.17 8.02 10.01
N LEU A 5 0.37 9.05 10.85
CA LEU A 5 0.29 10.45 10.41
C LEU A 5 1.32 10.78 9.32
N GLY A 6 2.50 10.16 9.38
CA GLY A 6 3.56 10.38 8.39
C GLY A 6 3.21 9.84 7.01
N GLY A 7 2.34 8.83 6.93
CA GLY A 7 1.81 8.31 5.67
C GLY A 7 0.69 9.16 5.05
N ALA A 8 0.08 10.08 5.79
CA ALA A 8 -1.10 10.82 5.32
C ALA A 8 -0.79 11.74 4.12
N ILE A 9 0.26 12.57 4.23
CA ILE A 9 0.68 13.46 3.13
C ILE A 9 1.13 12.64 1.91
N PRO A 10 2.04 11.66 2.03
CA PRO A 10 2.38 10.78 0.91
C PRO A 10 1.19 10.09 0.27
N GLY A 11 0.22 9.63 1.06
CA GLY A 11 -1.00 8.98 0.58
C GLY A 11 -1.87 9.93 -0.26
N VAL A 12 -2.06 11.17 0.21
CA VAL A 12 -2.77 12.21 -0.57
C VAL A 12 -2.00 12.56 -1.84
N MET A 13 -0.67 12.68 -1.77
CA MET A 13 0.17 12.94 -2.94
C MET A 13 0.04 11.83 -3.99
N LEU A 14 0.06 10.56 -3.56
CA LEU A 14 -0.19 9.41 -4.44
C LEU A 14 -1.60 9.48 -5.05
N GLY A 15 -2.63 9.73 -4.25
CA GLY A 15 -4.00 9.83 -4.73
C GLY A 15 -4.17 10.92 -5.79
N LEU A 16 -3.66 12.12 -5.52
CA LEU A 16 -3.71 13.25 -6.44
C LEU A 16 -2.88 13.00 -7.71
N SER A 17 -1.67 12.44 -7.58
CA SER A 17 -0.84 12.14 -8.74
C SER A 17 -1.51 11.12 -9.67
N GLN A 18 -2.18 10.12 -9.10
CA GLN A 18 -2.99 9.16 -9.85
C GLN A 18 -4.21 9.81 -10.51
N MET A 19 -4.95 10.65 -9.79
CA MET A 19 -6.10 11.38 -10.36
C MET A 19 -5.69 12.24 -11.55
N ILE A 20 -4.59 12.99 -11.42
CA ILE A 20 -4.04 13.81 -12.51
C ILE A 20 -3.64 12.92 -13.69
N PHE A 21 -2.93 11.82 -13.42
CA PHE A 21 -2.49 10.90 -14.46
C PHE A 21 -3.65 10.27 -15.25
N ILE A 22 -4.68 9.80 -14.54
CA ILE A 22 -5.90 9.25 -15.13
C ILE A 22 -6.59 10.31 -15.99
N TYR A 23 -6.74 11.54 -15.49
CA TYR A 23 -7.34 12.63 -16.26
C TYR A 23 -6.59 12.89 -17.58
N LEU A 24 -5.25 12.90 -17.54
CA LEU A 24 -4.42 13.08 -18.72
C LEU A 24 -4.59 11.93 -19.71
N ILE A 25 -4.51 10.67 -19.27
CA ILE A 25 -4.72 9.50 -20.13
C ILE A 25 -6.11 9.51 -20.77
N CYS A 26 -7.17 9.79 -19.99
CA CYS A 26 -8.54 9.85 -20.49
C CYS A 26 -8.72 10.96 -21.54
N LYS A 27 -7.95 12.06 -21.45
CA LYS A 27 -7.95 13.14 -22.45
C LYS A 27 -7.15 12.77 -23.69
N ILE A 28 -6.00 12.12 -23.53
CA ILE A 28 -5.14 11.70 -24.65
C ILE A 28 -5.78 10.57 -25.47
N ARG A 29 -6.41 9.60 -24.80
CA ARG A 29 -7.04 8.43 -25.43
C ARG A 29 -8.53 8.61 -25.76
N SER A 30 -9.09 9.81 -25.52
CA SER A 30 -10.48 10.15 -25.83
C SER A 30 -11.51 9.13 -25.30
N TYR A 31 -11.35 8.70 -24.04
CA TYR A 31 -12.30 7.76 -23.44
C TYR A 31 -13.71 8.36 -23.34
N PRO A 32 -14.77 7.54 -23.52
CA PRO A 32 -16.14 8.00 -23.49
C PRO A 32 -16.48 8.67 -22.16
N ARG A 33 -17.17 9.82 -22.22
CA ARG A 33 -17.54 10.62 -21.05
C ARG A 33 -19.06 10.75 -20.98
N LEU A 34 -19.61 10.48 -19.80
CA LEU A 34 -21.00 10.80 -19.51
C LEU A 34 -21.13 12.31 -19.22
N PRO A 35 -22.24 12.96 -19.62
CA PRO A 35 -22.48 14.36 -19.28
C PRO A 35 -22.57 14.53 -17.76
N PHE A 36 -22.11 15.67 -17.24
CA PHE A 36 -22.16 15.96 -15.81
C PHE A 36 -23.62 16.02 -15.34
N PRO A 37 -24.05 15.16 -14.39
CA PRO A 37 -25.47 15.04 -14.01
C PRO A 37 -25.98 16.18 -13.12
N GLY A 38 -25.12 17.16 -12.80
CA GLY A 38 -25.45 18.32 -11.96
C GLY A 38 -25.07 18.13 -10.48
N VAL A 39 -24.85 19.25 -9.79
CA VAL A 39 -24.40 19.29 -8.38
C VAL A 39 -25.40 18.61 -7.44
N ARG A 40 -26.70 18.70 -7.73
CA ARG A 40 -27.75 18.06 -6.92
C ARG A 40 -27.65 16.53 -6.97
N VAL A 41 -27.43 15.96 -8.16
CA VAL A 41 -27.25 14.51 -8.32
C VAL A 41 -25.95 14.08 -7.65
N LEU A 42 -24.87 14.85 -7.83
CA LEU A 42 -23.60 14.61 -7.16
C LEU A 42 -23.75 14.57 -5.63
N MET A 43 -24.44 15.56 -5.05
CA MET A 43 -24.66 15.61 -3.59
C MET A 43 -25.52 14.45 -3.11
N LYS A 44 -26.57 14.08 -3.85
CA LYS A 44 -27.40 12.92 -3.52
C LYS A 44 -26.58 11.62 -3.57
N SER A 45 -25.77 11.42 -4.61
CA SER A 45 -24.89 10.26 -4.72
C SER A 45 -23.84 10.24 -3.60
N PHE A 46 -23.27 11.39 -3.24
CA PHE A 46 -22.33 11.50 -2.13
C PHE A 46 -22.98 11.11 -0.80
N LEU A 47 -24.17 11.64 -0.49
CA LEU A 47 -24.90 11.31 0.74
C LEU A 47 -25.30 9.82 0.77
N ASN A 48 -25.66 9.23 -0.37
CA ASN A 48 -25.94 7.81 -0.46
C ASN A 48 -24.70 6.95 -0.21
N ALA A 49 -23.51 7.37 -0.68
CA ALA A 49 -22.24 6.67 -0.49
C ALA A 49 -21.55 7.00 0.84
N PHE A 50 -22.00 8.05 1.54
CA PHE A 50 -21.40 8.53 2.79
C PHE A 50 -21.29 7.46 3.88
N PRO A 51 -22.32 6.60 4.12
CA PRO A 51 -22.19 5.50 5.06
C PRO A 51 -21.03 4.54 4.72
N THR A 52 -20.80 4.23 3.45
CA THR A 52 -19.69 3.37 3.01
C THR A 52 -18.34 4.07 3.17
N LEU A 53 -18.28 5.38 2.96
CA LEU A 53 -17.06 6.19 3.18
C LEU A 53 -16.66 6.27 4.67
N LEU A 54 -17.54 5.92 5.60
CA LEU A 54 -17.18 5.80 7.02
C LEU A 54 -16.32 4.57 7.31
N VAL A 55 -16.25 3.56 6.43
CA VAL A 55 -15.47 2.34 6.67
C VAL A 55 -13.99 2.65 6.94
N PRO A 56 -13.26 3.41 6.09
CA PRO A 56 -11.90 3.86 6.41
C PRO A 56 -11.84 4.65 7.72
N VAL A 57 -12.83 5.48 8.04
CA VAL A 57 -12.83 6.27 9.28
C VAL A 57 -12.98 5.37 10.51
N ILE A 58 -13.79 4.31 10.44
CA ILE A 58 -13.95 3.32 11.50
C ILE A 58 -12.64 2.56 11.72
N ILE A 59 -12.00 2.11 10.64
CA ILE A 59 -10.72 1.39 10.71
C ILE A 59 -9.65 2.31 11.29
N LEU A 60 -9.43 3.47 10.68
CA LEU A 60 -8.36 4.39 11.03
C LEU A 60 -8.60 5.05 12.38
N GLY A 61 -9.82 5.47 12.67
CA GLY A 61 -10.22 6.05 13.95
C GLY A 61 -10.14 5.04 15.07
N GLY A 62 -10.57 3.79 14.84
CA GLY A 62 -10.46 2.69 15.80
C GLY A 62 -9.02 2.35 16.17
N ILE A 63 -8.13 2.29 15.17
CA ILE A 63 -6.69 2.04 15.38
C ILE A 63 -6.04 3.26 16.06
N ALA A 64 -6.31 4.48 15.60
CA ALA A 64 -5.67 5.69 16.11
C ALA A 64 -6.08 6.03 17.54
N SER A 65 -7.31 5.71 17.93
CA SER A 65 -7.81 5.85 19.31
C SER A 65 -7.34 4.75 20.25
N GLY A 66 -6.72 3.68 19.72
CA GLY A 66 -6.25 2.53 20.49
C GLY A 66 -7.37 1.60 20.98
N ILE A 67 -8.60 1.79 20.48
CA ILE A 67 -9.75 0.94 20.82
C ILE A 67 -9.60 -0.45 20.19
N PHE A 68 -9.09 -0.50 18.96
CA PHE A 68 -8.94 -1.74 18.19
C PHE A 68 -7.52 -1.90 17.65
N THR A 69 -7.04 -3.13 17.61
CA THR A 69 -5.89 -3.52 16.79
C THR A 69 -6.27 -3.57 15.30
N PRO A 70 -5.31 -3.61 14.36
CA PRO A 70 -5.62 -3.68 12.93
C PRO A 70 -6.51 -4.86 12.56
N THR A 71 -6.30 -6.03 13.17
CA THR A 71 -7.11 -7.24 12.95
C THR A 71 -8.53 -7.10 13.48
N GLU A 72 -8.70 -6.55 14.68
CA GLU A 72 -10.02 -6.25 15.26
C GLU A 72 -10.77 -5.20 14.45
N SER A 73 -10.08 -4.15 13.99
CA SER A 73 -10.67 -3.08 13.18
C SER A 73 -11.21 -3.60 11.85
N ALA A 74 -10.56 -4.61 11.25
CA ALA A 74 -11.06 -5.27 10.05
C ALA A 74 -12.36 -6.05 10.31
N VAL A 75 -12.46 -6.76 11.45
CA VAL A 75 -13.69 -7.45 11.86
C VAL A 75 -14.83 -6.46 12.04
N VAL A 76 -14.59 -5.35 12.74
CA VAL A 76 -15.58 -4.29 12.95
C VAL A 76 -16.02 -3.68 11.61
N ALA A 77 -15.08 -3.42 10.69
CA ALA A 77 -15.38 -2.93 9.35
C ALA A 77 -16.24 -3.90 8.53
N VAL A 78 -15.96 -5.20 8.61
CA VAL A 78 -16.76 -6.24 7.95
C VAL A 78 -18.17 -6.29 8.53
N ILE A 79 -18.32 -6.28 9.85
CA ILE A 79 -19.64 -6.27 10.51
C ILE A 79 -20.43 -5.02 10.11
N TYR A 80 -19.80 -3.84 10.16
CA TYR A 80 -20.43 -2.59 9.76
C TYR A 80 -20.88 -2.62 8.30
N THR A 81 -20.00 -3.03 7.39
CA THR A 81 -20.30 -3.11 5.95
C THR A 81 -21.39 -4.15 5.69
N PHE A 82 -21.40 -5.27 6.40
CA PHE A 82 -22.44 -6.28 6.32
C PHE A 82 -23.81 -5.73 6.72
N ILE A 83 -23.91 -5.05 7.86
CA ILE A 83 -25.16 -4.41 8.31
C ILE A 83 -25.64 -3.39 7.27
N LEU A 84 -24.71 -2.59 6.74
CA LEU A 84 -25.00 -1.55 5.78
C LEU A 84 -25.54 -2.13 4.46
N THR A 85 -24.89 -3.16 3.90
CA THR A 85 -25.33 -3.81 2.66
C THR A 85 -26.64 -4.58 2.82
N VAL A 86 -26.82 -5.30 3.94
CA VAL A 86 -28.02 -6.14 4.16
C VAL A 86 -29.23 -5.33 4.61
N VAL A 87 -29.05 -4.36 5.51
CA VAL A 87 -30.15 -3.65 6.18
C VAL A 87 -30.44 -2.30 5.53
N VAL A 88 -29.40 -1.51 5.26
CA VAL A 88 -29.53 -0.13 4.76
C VAL A 88 -29.76 -0.11 3.26
N TYR A 89 -28.86 -0.73 2.48
CA TYR A 89 -28.99 -0.79 1.03
C TYR A 89 -29.89 -1.92 0.57
N ARG A 90 -29.94 -3.02 1.32
CA ARG A 90 -30.74 -4.23 0.99
C ARG A 90 -30.33 -4.85 -0.35
N ASP A 91 -29.04 -4.72 -0.67
CA ASP A 91 -28.46 -5.20 -1.92
C ASP A 91 -28.02 -6.68 -1.85
N LEU A 92 -27.99 -7.27 -0.64
CA LEU A 92 -27.49 -8.64 -0.40
C LEU A 92 -28.54 -9.49 0.32
N LYS A 93 -28.86 -10.66 -0.25
CA LYS A 93 -29.75 -11.64 0.39
C LYS A 93 -28.93 -12.57 1.27
N LEU A 94 -29.43 -12.88 2.48
CA LEU A 94 -28.74 -13.79 3.40
C LEU A 94 -28.46 -15.19 2.82
N ARG A 95 -29.23 -15.61 1.82
CA ARG A 95 -29.03 -16.89 1.11
C ARG A 95 -27.80 -16.90 0.19
N GLU A 96 -27.27 -15.74 -0.17
CA GLU A 96 -26.07 -15.57 -1.01
C GLU A 96 -24.79 -15.58 -0.17
N ILE A 97 -24.90 -15.54 1.17
CA ILE A 97 -23.73 -15.55 2.07
C ILE A 97 -22.87 -16.80 1.87
N PRO A 98 -23.41 -18.04 1.81
CA PRO A 98 -22.57 -19.23 1.63
C PRO A 98 -21.77 -19.21 0.32
N SER A 99 -22.37 -18.73 -0.79
CA SER A 99 -21.66 -18.61 -2.06
C SER A 99 -20.55 -17.56 -2.01
N ILE A 100 -20.81 -16.42 -1.36
CA ILE A 100 -19.79 -15.37 -1.15
C ILE A 100 -18.63 -15.91 -0.30
N LEU A 101 -18.92 -16.63 0.79
CA LEU A 101 -17.88 -17.22 1.63
C LEU A 101 -17.05 -18.26 0.88
N TYR A 102 -17.69 -19.06 0.02
CA TYR A 102 -17.00 -20.04 -0.82
C TYR A 102 -16.06 -19.37 -1.83
N GLU A 103 -16.52 -18.31 -2.50
CA GLU A 103 -15.72 -17.54 -3.45
C GLU A 103 -14.54 -16.82 -2.78
N VAL A 104 -14.78 -16.22 -1.60
CA VAL A 104 -13.72 -15.65 -0.77
C VAL A 104 -12.72 -16.73 -0.34
N ALA A 105 -13.16 -17.92 0.05
CA ALA A 105 -12.29 -19.02 0.44
C ALA A 105 -11.41 -19.53 -0.72
N LEU A 106 -11.96 -19.63 -1.93
CA LEU A 106 -11.22 -20.03 -3.13
C LEU A 106 -10.14 -19.00 -3.50
N THR A 107 -10.54 -17.74 -3.65
CA THR A 107 -9.62 -16.65 -4.00
C THR A 107 -8.53 -16.50 -2.94
N THR A 108 -8.89 -16.43 -1.66
CA THR A 108 -7.89 -16.33 -0.58
C THR A 108 -7.01 -17.57 -0.45
N GLY A 109 -7.54 -18.78 -0.68
CA GLY A 109 -6.77 -20.02 -0.62
C GLY A 109 -5.66 -20.10 -1.66
N LEU A 110 -5.94 -19.68 -2.90
CA LEU A 110 -4.94 -19.58 -3.97
C LEU A 110 -3.84 -18.56 -3.61
N VAL A 111 -4.25 -17.38 -3.13
CA VAL A 111 -3.31 -16.32 -2.73
C VAL A 111 -2.41 -16.75 -1.58
N VAL A 112 -2.99 -17.36 -0.54
CA VAL A 112 -2.23 -17.86 0.61
C VAL A 112 -1.28 -18.98 0.20
N SER A 113 -1.63 -19.80 -0.78
CA SER A 113 -0.74 -20.84 -1.31
C SER A 113 0.49 -20.24 -2.01
N ILE A 114 0.29 -19.22 -2.85
CA ILE A 114 1.40 -18.48 -3.51
C ILE A 114 2.28 -17.81 -2.46
N VAL A 115 1.66 -17.14 -1.48
CA VAL A 115 2.37 -16.47 -0.37
C VAL A 115 3.14 -17.48 0.48
N GLY A 116 2.57 -18.65 0.76
CA GLY A 116 3.21 -19.73 1.51
C GLY A 116 4.46 -20.27 0.81
N ALA A 117 4.38 -20.48 -0.51
CA ALA A 117 5.55 -20.85 -1.31
C ALA A 117 6.63 -19.76 -1.32
N ALA A 118 6.23 -18.48 -1.46
CA ALA A 118 7.15 -17.34 -1.41
C ALA A 118 7.78 -17.13 -0.02
N ALA A 119 7.08 -17.49 1.06
CA ALA A 119 7.58 -17.37 2.42
C ALA A 119 8.81 -18.26 2.69
N VAL A 120 8.88 -19.44 2.05
CA VAL A 120 10.05 -20.33 2.14
C VAL A 120 11.30 -19.64 1.58
N PHE A 121 11.18 -18.92 0.45
CA PHE A 121 12.28 -18.13 -0.08
C PHE A 121 12.70 -17.01 0.88
N GLY A 122 11.74 -16.35 1.53
CA GLY A 122 12.05 -15.33 2.54
C GLY A 122 12.85 -15.90 3.72
N TRP A 123 12.54 -17.13 4.13
CA TRP A 123 13.29 -17.83 5.17
C TRP A 123 14.71 -18.17 4.72
N VAL A 124 14.89 -18.70 3.50
CA VAL A 124 16.23 -18.99 2.94
C VAL A 124 17.10 -17.73 2.87
N ILE A 125 16.58 -16.61 2.38
CA ILE A 125 17.29 -15.33 2.35
C ILE A 125 17.75 -14.88 3.73
N THR A 126 16.94 -15.13 4.74
CA THR A 126 17.27 -14.81 6.13
C THR A 126 18.39 -15.71 6.64
N LEU A 127 18.35 -17.01 6.34
CA LEU A 127 19.40 -17.96 6.70
C LEU A 127 20.74 -17.63 6.04
N GLU A 128 20.71 -17.23 4.77
CA GLU A 128 21.88 -16.82 4.01
C GLU A 128 22.42 -15.44 4.43
N ASN A 129 21.80 -14.78 5.42
CA ASN A 129 22.20 -13.45 5.90
C ASN A 129 22.33 -12.41 4.77
N ILE A 130 21.49 -12.54 3.72
CA ILE A 130 21.47 -11.56 2.62
C ILE A 130 21.19 -10.13 3.13
N PRO A 131 20.26 -9.89 4.09
CA PRO A 131 20.04 -8.55 4.62
C PRO A 131 21.33 -7.93 5.20
N GLU A 132 22.09 -8.71 5.96
CA GLU A 132 23.37 -8.29 6.55
C GLU A 132 24.43 -8.01 5.46
N SER A 133 24.50 -8.86 4.44
CA SER A 133 25.41 -8.67 3.31
C SER A 133 25.12 -7.38 2.54
N ILE A 134 23.85 -7.03 2.36
CA ILE A 134 23.41 -5.76 1.76
C ILE A 134 23.86 -4.58 2.62
N ARG A 135 23.75 -4.68 3.96
CA ARG A 135 24.21 -3.62 4.87
C ARG A 135 25.69 -3.33 4.69
N VAL A 136 26.52 -4.38 4.75
CA VAL A 136 27.98 -4.26 4.61
C VAL A 136 28.34 -3.69 3.24
N PHE A 137 27.67 -4.14 2.18
CA PHE A 137 27.87 -3.61 0.83
C PHE A 137 27.55 -2.11 0.74
N ILE A 138 26.43 -1.66 1.30
CA ILE A 138 26.03 -0.25 1.27
C ILE A 138 27.06 0.63 1.97
N VAL A 139 27.45 0.25 3.19
CA VAL A 139 28.42 1.01 4.00
C VAL A 139 29.80 1.03 3.34
N GLY A 140 30.21 -0.06 2.69
CA GLY A 140 31.48 -0.11 1.96
C GLY A 140 31.50 0.67 0.64
N PHE A 141 30.33 0.98 0.07
CA PHE A 141 30.20 1.67 -1.21
C PHE A 141 30.11 3.19 -1.08
N THR A 142 29.45 3.71 -0.03
CA THR A 142 29.22 5.15 0.09
C THR A 142 28.95 5.62 1.53
N ASP A 143 29.46 6.82 1.83
CA ASP A 143 29.16 7.54 3.08
C ASP A 143 28.06 8.61 2.88
N LYS A 144 27.45 8.68 1.70
CA LYS A 144 26.47 9.71 1.37
C LYS A 144 25.04 9.23 1.63
N GLN A 145 24.36 9.85 2.60
CA GLN A 145 22.97 9.53 3.00
C GLN A 145 21.98 9.38 1.82
N TRP A 146 22.02 10.29 0.84
CA TRP A 146 21.12 10.27 -0.32
C TRP A 146 21.37 9.08 -1.26
N VAL A 147 22.62 8.61 -1.35
CA VAL A 147 22.97 7.40 -2.12
C VAL A 147 22.51 6.15 -1.37
N VAL A 148 22.65 6.12 -0.04
CA VAL A 148 22.12 5.06 0.82
C VAL A 148 20.60 4.92 0.65
N LEU A 149 19.86 6.04 0.72
CA LEU A 149 18.42 6.07 0.50
C LEU A 149 18.04 5.53 -0.88
N PHE A 150 18.79 5.86 -1.93
CA PHE A 150 18.57 5.33 -3.27
C PHE A 150 18.75 3.81 -3.32
N ILE A 151 19.84 3.28 -2.73
CA ILE A 151 20.09 1.84 -2.70
C ILE A 151 18.99 1.12 -1.91
N ILE A 152 18.57 1.66 -0.76
CA ILE A 152 17.46 1.11 0.03
C ILE A 152 16.18 1.04 -0.81
N ASN A 153 15.84 2.08 -1.59
CA ASN A 153 14.68 2.04 -2.49
C ASN A 153 14.79 0.90 -3.49
N ILE A 154 15.93 0.76 -4.18
CA ILE A 154 16.13 -0.30 -5.16
C ILE A 154 16.00 -1.69 -4.53
N VAL A 155 16.64 -1.91 -3.38
CA VAL A 155 16.54 -3.17 -2.64
C VAL A 155 15.10 -3.47 -2.26
N LEU A 156 14.38 -2.51 -1.67
CA LEU A 156 13.00 -2.70 -1.23
C LEU A 156 12.04 -2.91 -2.40
N LEU A 157 12.23 -2.22 -3.53
CA LEU A 157 11.44 -2.44 -4.75
C LEU A 157 11.63 -3.87 -5.26
N ILE A 158 12.88 -4.32 -5.40
CA ILE A 158 13.19 -5.68 -5.84
C ILE A 158 12.59 -6.69 -4.86
N MET A 159 12.84 -6.54 -3.56
CA MET A 159 12.28 -7.46 -2.56
C MET A 159 10.75 -7.46 -2.57
N GLY A 160 10.11 -6.30 -2.74
CA GLY A 160 8.66 -6.18 -2.86
C GLY A 160 8.06 -6.93 -4.05
N CYS A 161 8.82 -7.13 -5.13
CA CYS A 161 8.37 -7.94 -6.28
C CYS A 161 8.26 -9.43 -5.97
N PHE A 162 9.06 -9.95 -5.03
CA PHE A 162 9.17 -11.40 -4.78
C PHE A 162 8.55 -11.85 -3.46
N PHE A 163 8.56 -10.99 -2.44
CA PHE A 163 8.20 -11.36 -1.09
C PHE A 163 6.92 -10.68 -0.61
N ALA A 164 6.22 -11.36 0.30
CA ALA A 164 5.07 -10.78 0.98
C ALA A 164 5.50 -9.58 1.84
N VAL A 165 4.76 -8.46 1.74
CA VAL A 165 5.07 -7.18 2.40
C VAL A 165 5.35 -7.34 3.89
N MET A 166 4.51 -8.09 4.61
CA MET A 166 4.71 -8.30 6.06
C MET A 166 6.01 -9.04 6.38
N ALA A 167 6.39 -10.04 5.59
CA ALA A 167 7.64 -10.78 5.80
C ALA A 167 8.85 -9.86 5.62
N ILE A 168 8.86 -9.03 4.56
CA ILE A 168 9.93 -8.07 4.32
C ILE A 168 10.04 -7.10 5.49
N VAL A 169 8.93 -6.51 5.92
CA VAL A 169 8.94 -5.57 7.06
C VAL A 169 9.52 -6.23 8.31
N LEU A 170 9.14 -7.46 8.65
CA LEU A 170 9.64 -8.13 9.85
C LEU A 170 11.15 -8.46 9.77
N ILE A 171 11.66 -8.81 8.59
CA ILE A 171 13.05 -9.25 8.40
C ILE A 171 13.99 -8.07 8.18
N ILE A 172 13.62 -7.13 7.30
CA ILE A 172 14.49 -6.06 6.82
C ILE A 172 14.49 -4.84 7.75
N THR A 173 13.38 -4.51 8.40
CA THR A 173 13.31 -3.36 9.30
C THR A 173 14.38 -3.39 10.41
N PRO A 174 14.56 -4.47 11.20
CA PRO A 174 15.55 -4.49 12.27
C PRO A 174 17.00 -4.34 11.74
N MET A 175 17.25 -4.69 10.48
CA MET A 175 18.54 -4.49 9.82
C MET A 175 18.70 -3.06 9.26
N LEU A 176 17.63 -2.45 8.74
CA LEU A 176 17.67 -1.08 8.23
C LEU A 176 17.69 -0.03 9.34
N ILE A 177 17.14 -0.29 10.52
CA ILE A 177 17.18 0.67 11.64
C ILE A 177 18.60 1.10 12.01
N PRO A 178 19.56 0.20 12.33
CA PRO A 178 20.91 0.61 12.69
C PRO A 178 21.64 1.30 11.53
N LEU A 179 21.39 0.89 10.29
CA LEU A 179 21.92 1.55 9.10
C LEU A 179 21.33 2.97 8.95
N ALA A 180 20.03 3.13 9.13
CA ALA A 180 19.37 4.43 9.05
C ALA A 180 19.90 5.38 10.13
N GLN A 181 20.08 4.87 11.35
CA GLN A 181 20.65 5.64 12.46
C GLN A 181 22.09 6.08 12.20
N SER A 182 22.92 5.26 11.55
CA SER A 182 24.31 5.65 11.23
C SER A 182 24.41 6.77 10.18
N PHE A 183 23.33 7.03 9.44
CA PHE A 183 23.22 8.10 8.44
C PHE A 183 22.23 9.20 8.85
N ASP A 184 21.89 9.29 10.14
CA ASP A 184 20.94 10.26 10.71
C ASP A 184 19.57 10.29 9.99
N ILE A 185 19.13 9.14 9.48
CA ILE A 185 17.83 8.99 8.83
C ILE A 185 16.75 8.75 9.91
N ASN A 186 15.76 9.64 9.96
CA ASN A 186 14.65 9.50 10.88
C ASN A 186 13.83 8.21 10.60
N LEU A 187 13.54 7.45 11.65
CA LEU A 187 12.85 6.15 11.52
C LEU A 187 11.39 6.26 11.04
N ILE A 188 10.72 7.38 11.29
CA ILE A 188 9.37 7.62 10.76
C ILE A 188 9.46 7.79 9.24
N HIS A 189 10.43 8.58 8.78
CA HIS A 189 10.68 8.76 7.36
C HIS A 189 11.05 7.44 6.68
N LEU A 190 11.96 6.66 7.28
CA LEU A 190 12.33 5.32 6.82
C LEU A 190 11.11 4.41 6.70
N GLY A 191 10.27 4.33 7.73
CA GLY A 191 9.12 3.45 7.71
C GLY A 191 8.06 3.85 6.68
N VAL A 192 7.79 5.14 6.51
CA VAL A 192 6.89 5.64 5.46
C VAL A 192 7.45 5.32 4.06
N MET A 193 8.73 5.64 3.82
CA MET A 193 9.42 5.33 2.57
C MET A 193 9.42 3.82 2.28
N MET A 194 9.63 2.99 3.31
CA MET A 194 9.65 1.54 3.18
C MET A 194 8.27 1.00 2.81
N VAL A 195 7.20 1.42 3.48
CA VAL A 195 5.84 1.00 3.13
C VAL A 195 5.50 1.39 1.69
N LEU A 196 5.84 2.61 1.26
CA LEU A 196 5.62 3.04 -0.12
C LEU A 196 6.37 2.14 -1.11
N ASN A 197 7.68 1.92 -0.91
CA ASN A 197 8.49 1.02 -1.75
C ASN A 197 7.85 -0.35 -1.89
N LEU A 198 7.44 -0.95 -0.76
CA LEU A 198 6.87 -2.28 -0.75
C LEU A 198 5.51 -2.33 -1.43
N CYS A 199 4.68 -1.30 -1.30
CA CYS A 199 3.44 -1.19 -2.06
C CYS A 199 3.69 -1.09 -3.57
N VAL A 200 4.74 -0.37 -4.01
CA VAL A 200 5.13 -0.34 -5.42
C VAL A 200 5.62 -1.71 -5.89
N GLY A 201 6.52 -2.35 -5.13
CA GLY A 201 7.06 -3.67 -5.45
C GLY A 201 5.98 -4.75 -5.53
N TYR A 202 5.00 -4.69 -4.62
CA TYR A 202 3.87 -5.63 -4.56
C TYR A 202 3.03 -5.66 -5.85
N LEU A 203 3.01 -4.56 -6.60
CA LEU A 203 2.31 -4.43 -7.89
C LEU A 203 3.26 -4.51 -9.09
N SER A 204 4.58 -4.50 -8.87
CA SER A 204 5.60 -4.44 -9.94
C SER A 204 5.85 -5.81 -10.57
N PRO A 205 5.95 -5.90 -11.91
CA PRO A 205 6.51 -7.08 -12.58
C PRO A 205 7.97 -7.33 -12.13
N PRO A 206 8.51 -8.56 -12.11
CA PRO A 206 8.06 -9.78 -12.79
C PRO A 206 7.13 -10.72 -11.99
N PHE A 207 7.04 -10.59 -10.65
CA PHE A 207 6.27 -11.51 -9.79
C PHE A 207 5.37 -10.81 -8.75
N GLY A 208 5.10 -9.50 -8.87
CA GLY A 208 4.30 -8.76 -7.90
C GLY A 208 3.05 -9.52 -7.47
N ILE A 209 2.97 -9.92 -6.20
CA ILE A 209 1.91 -10.78 -5.67
C ILE A 209 0.53 -10.15 -5.94
N GLY A 210 0.44 -8.81 -5.92
CA GLY A 210 -0.77 -8.08 -6.26
C GLY A 210 -1.23 -8.24 -7.72
N LEU A 211 -0.31 -8.47 -8.67
CA LEU A 211 -0.65 -8.76 -10.06
C LEU A 211 -1.32 -10.13 -10.21
N PHE A 212 -0.83 -11.15 -9.48
CA PHE A 212 -1.44 -12.48 -9.49
C PHE A 212 -2.83 -12.47 -8.84
N ILE A 213 -3.01 -11.70 -7.77
CA ILE A 213 -4.33 -11.49 -7.16
C ILE A 213 -5.27 -10.79 -8.14
N LEU A 214 -4.78 -9.77 -8.84
CA LEU A 214 -5.61 -9.05 -9.81
C LEU A 214 -5.97 -9.92 -11.02
N SER A 215 -5.05 -10.79 -11.45
CA SER A 215 -5.28 -11.79 -12.50
C SER A 215 -6.42 -12.76 -12.12
N ASP A 216 -6.43 -13.23 -10.87
CA ASP A 216 -7.46 -14.14 -10.34
C ASP A 216 -8.86 -13.50 -10.32
N ILE A 217 -8.96 -12.18 -10.09
CA ILE A 217 -10.25 -11.48 -9.99
C ILE A 217 -10.74 -10.95 -11.35
N THR A 218 -9.85 -10.76 -12.34
CA THR A 218 -10.19 -10.11 -13.62
C THR A 218 -10.19 -11.05 -14.82
N ASP A 219 -9.87 -12.34 -14.64
CA ASP A 219 -9.67 -13.34 -15.71
C ASP A 219 -8.63 -12.92 -16.78
N LEU A 220 -7.83 -11.88 -16.52
CA LEU A 220 -6.77 -11.42 -17.41
C LEU A 220 -5.44 -12.08 -17.04
N THR A 221 -4.58 -12.32 -18.02
CA THR A 221 -3.23 -12.84 -17.76
C THR A 221 -2.38 -11.81 -16.99
N PRO A 222 -1.46 -12.24 -16.11
CA PRO A 222 -0.59 -11.33 -15.36
C PRO A 222 0.22 -10.40 -16.27
N ASP A 223 0.62 -10.87 -17.46
CA ASP A 223 1.36 -10.08 -18.46
C ASP A 223 0.52 -8.93 -19.04
N ASN A 224 -0.76 -9.18 -19.35
CA ASN A 224 -1.65 -8.14 -19.85
C ASN A 224 -1.89 -7.05 -18.80
N ILE A 225 -2.10 -7.47 -17.55
CA ILE A 225 -2.27 -6.55 -16.41
C ILE A 225 -0.98 -5.74 -16.20
N ALA A 226 0.17 -6.40 -16.14
CA ALA A 226 1.48 -5.77 -15.98
C ALA A 226 1.70 -4.66 -17.02
N LYS A 227 1.47 -4.96 -18.30
CA LYS A 227 1.61 -4.01 -19.41
C LYS A 227 0.65 -2.83 -19.29
N ALA A 228 -0.60 -3.09 -18.86
CA ALA A 228 -1.58 -2.03 -18.64
C ALA A 228 -1.23 -1.13 -17.44
N MET A 229 -0.57 -1.68 -16.41
CA MET A 229 -0.18 -0.98 -15.20
C MET A 229 1.12 -0.17 -15.33
N LEU A 230 2.04 -0.56 -16.23
CA LEU A 230 3.30 0.17 -16.51
C LEU A 230 3.17 1.70 -16.51
N PRO A 231 2.23 2.31 -17.26
CA PRO A 231 2.06 3.77 -17.25
C PRO A 231 1.76 4.36 -15.87
N PHE A 232 1.01 3.64 -15.03
CA PHE A 232 0.64 4.08 -13.68
C PHE A 232 1.81 4.08 -12.69
N PHE A 233 2.92 3.41 -12.99
CA PHE A 233 4.13 3.47 -12.16
C PHE A 233 4.82 4.84 -12.23
N ILE A 234 4.65 5.59 -13.31
CA ILE A 234 5.29 6.91 -13.47
C ILE A 234 4.92 7.85 -12.31
N PRO A 235 3.63 8.13 -12.03
CA PRO A 235 3.25 8.97 -10.90
C PRO A 235 3.59 8.36 -9.53
N ILE A 236 3.61 7.02 -9.41
CA ILE A 236 3.96 6.34 -8.14
C ILE A 236 5.44 6.51 -7.83
N LEU A 237 6.31 6.22 -8.79
CA LEU A 237 7.76 6.35 -8.65
C LEU A 237 8.16 7.82 -8.46
N PHE A 238 7.43 8.74 -9.07
CA PHE A 238 7.62 10.17 -8.82
C PHE A 238 7.34 10.55 -7.36
N VAL A 239 6.21 10.10 -6.79
CA VAL A 239 5.92 10.36 -5.37
C VAL A 239 6.90 9.63 -4.46
N LEU A 240 7.31 8.41 -4.80
CA LEU A 240 8.33 7.67 -4.07
C LEU A 240 9.67 8.42 -4.03
N PHE A 241 10.08 8.98 -5.16
CA PHE A 241 11.27 9.83 -5.25
C PHE A 241 11.14 11.07 -4.35
N LEU A 242 10.00 11.77 -4.43
CA LEU A 242 9.77 12.94 -3.58
C LEU A 242 9.82 12.59 -2.11
N VAL A 243 9.13 11.54 -1.68
CA VAL A 243 9.16 11.10 -0.28
C VAL A 243 10.59 10.78 0.11
N THR A 244 11.31 9.97 -0.67
CA THR A 244 12.68 9.54 -0.38
C THR A 244 13.62 10.70 -0.06
N TYR A 245 13.63 11.74 -0.90
CA TYR A 245 14.60 12.84 -0.79
C TYR A 245 14.10 14.06 0.00
N PHE A 246 12.80 14.16 0.24
CA PHE A 246 12.19 15.24 1.02
C PHE A 246 11.54 14.67 2.29
N PRO A 247 12.32 14.39 3.35
CA PRO A 247 11.81 13.77 4.59
C PRO A 247 10.71 14.61 5.26
N GLN A 248 10.65 15.92 5.00
CA GLN A 248 9.59 16.80 5.46
C GLN A 248 8.20 16.32 5.01
N ILE A 249 8.08 15.65 3.86
CA ILE A 249 6.80 15.11 3.40
C ILE A 249 6.25 14.09 4.42
N SER A 250 7.11 13.23 4.95
CA SER A 250 6.75 12.22 5.95
C SER A 250 6.70 12.78 7.37
N LEU A 251 7.47 13.83 7.67
CA LEU A 251 7.67 14.32 9.04
C LEU A 251 6.83 15.55 9.39
N TYR A 252 6.37 16.33 8.42
CA TYR A 252 5.67 17.60 8.64
C TYR A 252 4.41 17.44 9.48
N LEU A 253 3.48 16.56 9.06
CA LEU A 253 2.22 16.37 9.78
C LEU A 253 2.42 15.75 11.18
N PRO A 254 3.25 14.71 11.36
CA PRO A 254 3.59 14.22 12.70
C PRO A 254 4.20 15.29 13.60
N ASN A 255 5.12 16.12 13.08
CA ASN A 255 5.79 17.14 13.88
C ASN A 255 4.86 18.29 14.27
N LEU A 256 3.91 18.64 13.40
CA LEU A 256 2.91 19.68 13.66
C LEU A 256 1.93 19.26 14.77
N ILE A 257 1.47 18.00 14.76
CA ILE A 257 0.42 17.52 15.67
C ILE A 257 0.99 16.95 16.97
N MET A 258 2.12 16.24 16.89
CA MET A 258 2.68 15.46 18.01
C MET A 258 4.03 16.03 18.52
N GLY A 259 4.43 17.22 18.08
CA GLY A 259 5.74 17.82 18.39
C GLY A 259 6.90 17.18 17.63
N ALA A 260 8.07 17.82 17.60
CA ALA A 260 9.22 17.35 16.83
C ALA A 260 9.69 15.94 17.25
N ALA A 261 9.86 15.03 16.28
CA ALA A 261 10.62 13.80 16.49
C ALA A 261 12.10 14.13 16.31
N HIS A 262 12.89 13.90 17.35
CA HIS A 262 14.35 13.75 17.21
C HIS A 262 14.63 12.39 16.57
#